data_AF-A0A0C1ZIG1-F1
#
_entry.id   AF-A0A0C1ZIG1-F1
#
_cell.length_a   1.000
_cell.length_b   1.000
_cell.length_c   1.000
_cell.angle_alpha   90.00
_cell.angle_beta   90.00
_cell.angle_gamma   90.00
#
_symmetry.space_group_name_H-M   'P 1'
#
loop_
_entity.id
_entity.type
_entity.pdbx_description
1 polymer ?
#
loop_
_entity_poly.entity_id
_entity_poly.type
_entity_poly.pdbx_seq_one_letter_code
_entity_poly.pdbx_strand_id
1 'polypeptide(L)'
;MSTRLLPFLCLSVSLIVGCGPDAPADEDAGETTAASGTASETAADTSTDDGPDPSTTTTSTTTDGSFVSDEGPDSGMDTAAPGNLGDMCMSDSECAEDLFCNGVPGFGGVCSECGSDSDCPDGSNCTFSGAWFACGDGGQGQMCESDNACADGLYCAEVIDLGGLFNGNFCSECAEDGHCPPGQLCAPQVDFMDLMNIGGQRACIDPGTAPNDSLCDANGSGNEQCEGFCTTADLMGFIQLGVCGECESDADCPMGSCVPAMIGFDGFSGSVCG
;
A
#
# COMPACT_ATOMS: atom_id res chain seq x y z
N MET A 1 -5.15 25.00 -52.73
CA MET A 1 -6.13 24.40 -53.66
C MET A 1 -6.37 22.98 -53.19
N SER A 2 -7.64 22.54 -53.11
CA SER A 2 -8.09 21.27 -52.48
C SER A 2 -7.78 21.21 -50.97
N THR A 3 -8.72 21.08 -50.03
CA THR A 3 -10.17 20.77 -50.05
C THR A 3 -10.53 19.29 -50.24
N ARG A 4 -10.76 18.60 -49.12
CA ARG A 4 -11.53 17.36 -48.84
C ARG A 4 -11.40 17.15 -47.31
N LEU A 5 -12.41 17.19 -46.44
CA LEU A 5 -13.87 17.28 -46.57
C LEU A 5 -14.57 16.00 -47.04
N LEU A 6 -14.88 15.10 -46.10
CA LEU A 6 -16.11 14.28 -46.05
C LEU A 6 -16.31 13.64 -44.66
N PRO A 7 -17.52 13.71 -44.05
CA PRO A 7 -17.81 13.09 -42.74
C PRO A 7 -18.64 11.79 -42.83
N PHE A 8 -18.54 10.94 -41.79
CA PHE A 8 -19.50 9.89 -41.40
C PHE A 8 -19.43 9.76 -39.85
N LEU A 9 -20.47 9.70 -39.00
CA LEU A 9 -21.94 9.53 -39.06
C LEU A 9 -22.43 8.14 -38.59
N CYS A 10 -23.27 8.16 -37.54
CA CYS A 10 -23.90 7.04 -36.83
C CYS A 10 -22.94 6.16 -35.97
N LEU A 11 -23.41 5.46 -34.91
CA LEU A 11 -24.79 5.25 -34.44
C LEU A 11 -24.86 5.27 -32.89
N SER A 12 -25.81 6.00 -32.31
CA SER A 12 -26.16 5.90 -30.89
C SER A 12 -27.25 4.86 -30.66
N VAL A 13 -27.06 3.98 -29.66
CA VAL A 13 -28.06 2.97 -29.25
C VAL A 13 -28.33 3.14 -27.76
N SER A 14 -29.48 3.74 -27.44
CA SER A 14 -29.99 3.80 -26.06
C SER A 14 -30.84 2.55 -25.78
N LEU A 15 -30.52 1.81 -24.72
CA LEU A 15 -31.37 0.74 -24.20
C LEU A 15 -31.91 1.13 -22.83
N ILE A 16 -33.17 1.57 -22.80
CA ILE A 16 -33.91 1.83 -21.57
C ILE A 16 -34.58 0.51 -21.15
N VAL A 17 -34.24 0.02 -19.96
CA VAL A 17 -34.99 -1.05 -19.28
C VAL A 17 -35.34 -0.54 -17.89
N GLY A 18 -36.62 -0.44 -17.58
CA GLY A 18 -37.12 0.08 -16.30
C GLY A 18 -38.11 -0.87 -15.65
N CYS A 19 -37.74 -1.34 -14.46
CA CYS A 19 -38.54 -1.99 -13.41
C CYS A 19 -37.70 -1.83 -12.12
N GLY A 20 -38.22 -1.45 -10.95
CA GLY A 20 -39.56 -1.00 -10.55
C GLY A 20 -39.51 -0.72 -9.03
N PRO A 21 -40.36 0.16 -8.47
CA PRO A 21 -40.23 0.54 -7.06
C PRO A 21 -40.84 -0.51 -6.11
N ASP A 22 -40.03 -1.03 -5.20
CA ASP A 22 -40.49 -1.67 -3.97
C ASP A 22 -40.35 -0.70 -2.76
N ALA A 23 -41.21 -0.88 -1.77
CA ALA A 23 -41.44 0.09 -0.70
C ALA A 23 -40.46 -0.07 0.49
N PRO A 24 -40.20 0.99 1.28
CA PRO A 24 -39.33 0.90 2.45
C PRO A 24 -39.92 -0.04 3.52
N ALA A 25 -39.05 -0.84 4.13
CA ALA A 25 -39.32 -1.50 5.40
C ALA A 25 -38.93 -0.54 6.55
N ASP A 26 -39.90 -0.24 7.41
CA ASP A 26 -39.80 0.70 8.53
C ASP A 26 -39.82 -0.10 9.84
N GLU A 27 -38.65 -0.34 10.44
CA GLU A 27 -38.53 -0.93 11.79
C GLU A 27 -37.66 -0.07 12.72
N ASP A 28 -38.36 0.88 13.36
CA ASP A 28 -37.97 1.54 14.62
C ASP A 28 -37.70 0.54 15.75
N ALA A 29 -36.49 0.55 16.32
CA ALA A 29 -36.22 0.38 17.77
C ALA A 29 -34.71 0.42 18.06
N GLY A 30 -34.21 1.37 18.88
CA GLY A 30 -32.77 1.40 19.22
C GLY A 30 -32.26 2.35 20.31
N GLU A 31 -33.12 3.09 21.03
CA GLU A 31 -32.64 4.05 22.05
C GLU A 31 -31.97 3.35 23.26
N THR A 32 -30.69 3.66 23.53
CA THR A 32 -30.04 3.34 24.82
C THR A 32 -29.27 4.54 25.40
N THR A 33 -29.98 5.41 26.12
CA THR A 33 -29.43 6.61 26.76
C THR A 33 -29.01 6.38 28.22
N ALA A 34 -27.74 6.04 28.50
CA ALA A 34 -27.12 6.06 29.85
C ALA A 34 -25.59 5.81 29.80
N ALA A 35 -24.73 6.33 30.69
CA ALA A 35 -24.83 7.44 31.65
C ALA A 35 -23.40 7.84 32.11
N SER A 36 -23.22 9.03 32.70
CA SER A 36 -21.92 9.50 33.21
C SER A 36 -21.39 8.72 34.42
N GLY A 37 -20.07 8.56 34.52
CA GLY A 37 -19.35 8.12 35.71
C GLY A 37 -18.02 8.89 35.86
N THR A 38 -17.74 9.38 37.08
CA THR A 38 -16.60 10.27 37.39
C THR A 38 -15.75 9.68 38.52
N ALA A 39 -14.54 10.24 38.73
CA ALA A 39 -13.46 9.80 39.66
C ALA A 39 -12.58 8.68 39.06
N SER A 40 -11.24 8.74 39.06
CA SER A 40 -10.26 9.65 39.71
C SER A 40 -10.21 9.61 41.24
N GLU A 41 -9.46 8.63 41.77
CA GLU A 41 -8.75 8.72 43.06
C GLU A 41 -7.35 8.07 42.95
N THR A 42 -6.48 8.29 43.94
CA THR A 42 -5.04 8.02 43.90
C THR A 42 -4.61 7.06 45.01
N ALA A 43 -3.68 6.14 44.73
CA ALA A 43 -2.82 5.53 45.73
C ALA A 43 -1.51 5.01 45.10
N ALA A 44 -0.42 4.98 45.88
CA ALA A 44 0.87 4.41 45.50
C ALA A 44 1.56 3.81 46.74
N ASP A 45 2.29 2.70 46.54
CA ASP A 45 3.39 2.23 47.40
C ASP A 45 4.27 1.31 46.51
N THR A 46 5.63 1.26 46.50
CA THR A 46 6.68 1.11 47.55
C THR A 46 6.55 -0.18 48.38
N SER A 47 7.60 -0.99 48.65
CA SER A 47 9.04 -0.94 48.33
C SER A 47 9.74 -2.31 48.54
N THR A 48 10.88 -2.56 47.85
CA THR A 48 11.98 -3.54 48.15
C THR A 48 11.61 -5.03 48.40
N ASP A 49 12.48 -6.06 48.49
CA ASP A 49 13.95 -6.32 48.48
C ASP A 49 14.12 -7.84 48.04
N ASP A 50 15.25 -8.52 47.81
CA ASP A 50 16.73 -8.35 47.85
C ASP A 50 17.37 -9.48 46.98
N GLY A 51 18.66 -9.39 46.60
CA GLY A 51 19.53 -10.55 46.34
C GLY A 51 19.95 -10.89 44.87
N PRO A 52 21.16 -11.47 44.63
CA PRO A 52 21.73 -11.63 43.28
C PRO A 52 21.94 -13.08 42.73
N ASP A 53 22.22 -13.11 41.42
CA ASP A 53 22.76 -14.16 40.51
C ASP A 53 23.73 -15.21 41.12
N PRO A 54 23.71 -16.50 40.68
CA PRO A 54 24.48 -16.88 39.48
C PRO A 54 23.86 -17.92 38.52
N SER A 55 23.80 -17.57 37.24
CA SER A 55 24.13 -18.40 36.06
C SER A 55 23.28 -19.65 35.71
N THR A 56 22.57 -19.56 34.58
CA THR A 56 22.35 -20.69 33.67
C THR A 56 22.58 -20.27 32.22
N THR A 57 23.60 -20.83 31.57
CA THR A 57 23.78 -20.71 30.11
C THR A 57 22.70 -21.50 29.38
N THR A 58 21.82 -20.81 28.66
CA THR A 58 20.94 -21.42 27.66
C THR A 58 21.20 -20.74 26.32
N THR A 59 21.62 -21.52 25.32
CA THR A 59 21.79 -21.01 23.96
C THR A 59 20.42 -20.83 23.32
N SER A 60 19.93 -19.59 23.26
CA SER A 60 18.83 -19.23 22.38
C SER A 60 19.37 -19.09 20.97
N THR A 61 19.02 -20.03 20.09
CA THR A 61 19.04 -19.79 18.64
C THR A 61 18.01 -18.70 18.35
N THR A 62 18.44 -17.58 17.79
CA THR A 62 17.54 -16.60 17.19
C THR A 62 16.81 -17.26 16.02
N THR A 63 15.50 -17.02 15.93
CA THR A 63 14.76 -17.24 14.69
C THR A 63 15.10 -16.06 13.78
N ASP A 64 15.68 -16.34 12.61
CA ASP A 64 16.03 -15.30 11.64
C ASP A 64 14.77 -14.74 10.95
N GLY A 65 14.87 -13.49 10.46
CA GLY A 65 13.73 -12.64 10.12
C GLY A 65 13.12 -12.89 8.74
N SER A 66 12.56 -14.08 8.50
CA SER A 66 11.72 -14.32 7.32
C SER A 66 10.47 -13.43 7.36
N PHE A 67 10.09 -12.83 6.23
CA PHE A 67 8.88 -12.00 6.09
C PHE A 67 7.56 -12.80 6.18
N VAL A 68 7.60 -14.14 6.25
CA VAL A 68 6.43 -15.01 6.41
C VAL A 68 6.73 -16.12 7.43
N SER A 69 5.74 -16.47 8.26
CA SER A 69 5.89 -17.52 9.29
C SER A 69 5.96 -18.93 8.70
N ASP A 70 7.11 -19.59 8.83
CA ASP A 70 7.35 -20.97 8.40
C ASP A 70 6.73 -22.05 9.32
N GLU A 71 5.66 -22.70 8.85
CA GLU A 71 5.27 -24.06 9.27
C GLU A 71 4.89 -24.94 8.05
N GLY A 72 5.83 -25.07 7.10
CA GLY A 72 5.75 -26.03 5.98
C GLY A 72 6.40 -27.40 6.33
N PRO A 73 5.94 -28.52 5.76
CA PRO A 73 6.47 -29.85 6.07
C PRO A 73 7.78 -30.16 5.32
N ASP A 74 8.88 -30.41 6.06
CA ASP A 74 10.16 -30.92 5.53
C ASP A 74 9.95 -32.14 4.60
N SER A 75 10.29 -31.95 3.33
CA SER A 75 10.21 -32.98 2.28
C SER A 75 11.56 -33.34 1.65
N GLY A 76 12.61 -33.41 2.47
CA GLY A 76 13.64 -34.45 2.30
C GLY A 76 14.62 -34.32 1.13
N MET A 77 15.44 -33.27 1.15
CA MET A 77 16.83 -33.26 0.66
C MET A 77 17.07 -33.92 -0.72
N ASP A 78 16.54 -33.30 -1.78
CA ASP A 78 17.05 -33.53 -3.13
C ASP A 78 18.40 -32.81 -3.28
N THR A 79 19.46 -33.52 -3.72
CA THR A 79 20.80 -32.93 -3.90
C THR A 79 20.90 -32.20 -5.24
N ALA A 80 20.03 -31.21 -5.44
CA ALA A 80 20.15 -30.25 -6.53
C ALA A 80 21.41 -29.38 -6.31
N ALA A 81 21.88 -28.73 -7.39
CA ALA A 81 22.74 -27.56 -7.21
C ALA A 81 21.83 -26.37 -6.83
N PRO A 82 22.27 -25.47 -5.94
CA PRO A 82 21.46 -24.30 -5.58
C PRO A 82 21.10 -23.42 -6.79
N GLY A 83 19.95 -22.78 -6.71
CA GLY A 83 19.41 -21.82 -7.68
C GLY A 83 20.26 -20.56 -7.78
N ASN A 84 20.32 -20.02 -8.98
CA ASN A 84 21.01 -18.79 -9.32
C ASN A 84 20.06 -17.60 -9.11
N LEU A 85 20.58 -16.38 -9.25
CA LEU A 85 19.76 -15.16 -9.26
C LEU A 85 18.61 -15.27 -10.29
N GLY A 86 17.37 -15.10 -9.84
CA GLY A 86 16.16 -15.26 -10.65
C GLY A 86 15.61 -16.68 -10.80
N ASP A 87 16.25 -17.70 -10.22
CA ASP A 87 15.65 -19.05 -10.12
C ASP A 87 14.59 -19.10 -9.00
N MET A 88 13.54 -19.91 -9.19
CA MET A 88 12.44 -20.08 -8.24
C MET A 88 12.87 -20.90 -7.02
N CYS A 89 12.37 -20.54 -5.83
CA CYS A 89 12.72 -21.19 -4.56
C CYS A 89 11.53 -21.23 -3.57
N MET A 90 11.70 -22.02 -2.50
CA MET A 90 10.82 -22.10 -1.33
C MET A 90 11.54 -21.79 0.00
N SER A 91 12.87 -21.73 0.01
CA SER A 91 13.67 -21.25 1.15
C SER A 91 15.06 -20.79 0.69
N ASP A 92 15.76 -20.00 1.51
CA ASP A 92 17.13 -19.54 1.23
C ASP A 92 18.10 -20.71 0.96
N SER A 93 17.87 -21.86 1.58
CA SER A 93 18.69 -23.06 1.41
C SER A 93 18.65 -23.67 0.00
N GLU A 94 17.70 -23.23 -0.83
CA GLU A 94 17.61 -23.60 -2.25
C GLU A 94 18.35 -22.61 -3.16
N CYS A 95 18.79 -21.46 -2.66
CA CYS A 95 19.54 -20.43 -3.40
C CYS A 95 21.06 -20.58 -3.21
N ALA A 96 21.85 -20.03 -4.15
CA ALA A 96 23.31 -20.04 -4.07
C ALA A 96 23.85 -19.24 -2.87
N GLU A 97 25.12 -19.48 -2.52
CA GLU A 97 25.84 -18.70 -1.50
C GLU A 97 25.72 -17.19 -1.82
N ASP A 98 25.42 -16.40 -0.79
CA ASP A 98 25.14 -14.95 -0.85
C ASP A 98 23.85 -14.55 -1.64
N LEU A 99 22.83 -15.41 -1.73
CA LEU A 99 21.48 -15.10 -2.25
C LEU A 99 20.35 -15.46 -1.25
N PHE A 100 19.20 -14.79 -1.38
CA PHE A 100 18.03 -14.88 -0.49
C PHE A 100 16.75 -15.25 -1.25
N CYS A 101 15.82 -15.98 -0.62
CA CYS A 101 14.59 -16.46 -1.26
C CYS A 101 13.38 -15.56 -0.95
N ASN A 102 13.20 -14.50 -1.73
CA ASN A 102 12.13 -13.52 -1.48
C ASN A 102 10.79 -13.93 -2.11
N GLY A 103 9.73 -13.89 -1.32
CA GLY A 103 8.37 -14.16 -1.79
C GLY A 103 7.80 -13.04 -2.66
N VAL A 104 7.59 -13.31 -3.95
CA VAL A 104 6.83 -12.44 -4.86
C VAL A 104 5.35 -12.85 -4.84
N PRO A 105 4.42 -11.97 -4.42
CA PRO A 105 2.99 -12.28 -4.35
C PRO A 105 2.44 -12.84 -5.67
N GLY A 106 1.74 -13.97 -5.59
CA GLY A 106 1.14 -14.65 -6.74
C GLY A 106 2.09 -15.53 -7.58
N PHE A 107 3.42 -15.41 -7.40
CA PHE A 107 4.41 -16.19 -8.15
C PHE A 107 5.21 -17.19 -7.29
N GLY A 108 5.51 -16.85 -6.03
CA GLY A 108 6.30 -17.69 -5.12
C GLY A 108 7.66 -17.07 -4.79
N GLY A 109 8.56 -17.86 -4.19
CA GLY A 109 9.91 -17.40 -3.86
C GLY A 109 10.81 -17.28 -5.10
N VAL A 110 11.68 -16.26 -5.13
CA VAL A 110 12.72 -16.09 -6.14
C VAL A 110 14.07 -15.72 -5.50
N CYS A 111 15.13 -16.42 -5.92
CA CYS A 111 16.48 -16.16 -5.46
C CYS A 111 16.93 -14.75 -5.89
N SER A 112 17.34 -13.94 -4.92
CA SER A 112 17.54 -12.48 -4.98
C SER A 112 18.88 -12.08 -4.35
N GLU A 113 19.42 -10.90 -4.68
CA GLU A 113 20.74 -10.43 -4.19
C GLU A 113 20.72 -9.96 -2.73
N CYS A 114 19.54 -9.68 -2.19
CA CYS A 114 19.29 -9.19 -0.83
C CYS A 114 17.95 -9.75 -0.34
N GLY A 115 17.78 -9.96 0.97
CA GLY A 115 16.48 -10.25 1.59
C GLY A 115 15.84 -9.00 2.22
N SER A 116 16.69 -8.08 2.67
CA SER A 116 16.37 -6.86 3.41
C SER A 116 17.32 -5.72 3.03
N ASP A 117 16.97 -4.48 3.39
CA ASP A 117 17.90 -3.33 3.33
C ASP A 117 19.23 -3.63 4.06
N SER A 118 19.20 -4.46 5.10
CA SER A 118 20.38 -4.75 5.94
C SER A 118 21.42 -5.66 5.27
N ASP A 119 21.05 -6.35 4.19
CA ASP A 119 21.96 -7.17 3.38
C ASP A 119 22.76 -6.33 2.37
N CYS A 120 22.30 -5.09 2.09
CA CYS A 120 22.88 -4.26 1.05
C CYS A 120 24.11 -3.45 1.51
N PRO A 121 25.13 -3.31 0.64
CA PRO A 121 26.37 -2.61 0.97
C PRO A 121 26.13 -1.12 1.22
N ASP A 122 26.97 -0.55 2.09
CA ASP A 122 26.92 0.86 2.52
C ASP A 122 25.57 1.33 3.13
N GLY A 123 24.63 0.41 3.36
CA GLY A 123 23.31 0.67 3.93
C GLY A 123 22.28 1.19 2.92
N SER A 124 22.41 0.84 1.63
CA SER A 124 21.37 1.09 0.64
C SER A 124 20.19 0.12 0.77
N ASN A 125 19.19 0.27 -0.09
CA ASN A 125 17.91 -0.43 -0.03
C ASN A 125 17.88 -1.75 -0.82
N CYS A 126 17.04 -2.69 -0.39
CA CYS A 126 16.70 -3.88 -1.16
C CYS A 126 15.40 -3.65 -1.95
N THR A 127 15.50 -3.52 -3.27
CA THR A 127 14.36 -3.15 -4.12
C THR A 127 14.04 -4.19 -5.18
N PHE A 128 12.76 -4.38 -5.48
CA PHE A 128 12.34 -5.27 -6.55
C PHE A 128 12.74 -4.69 -7.92
N SER A 129 13.38 -5.51 -8.75
CA SER A 129 13.92 -5.14 -10.07
C SER A 129 13.17 -5.86 -11.20
N GLY A 130 11.85 -6.01 -11.05
CA GLY A 130 10.93 -6.58 -12.04
C GLY A 130 10.94 -8.12 -12.18
N ALA A 131 11.88 -8.82 -11.55
CA ALA A 131 11.95 -10.29 -11.55
C ALA A 131 12.62 -10.91 -10.30
N TRP A 132 13.47 -10.16 -9.60
CA TRP A 132 14.12 -10.52 -8.33
C TRP A 132 14.41 -9.23 -7.55
N PHE A 133 14.81 -9.33 -6.28
CA PHE A 133 15.24 -8.17 -5.49
C PHE A 133 16.74 -7.96 -5.63
N ALA A 134 17.15 -6.70 -5.74
CA ALA A 134 18.53 -6.27 -5.95
C ALA A 134 18.84 -5.04 -5.10
N CYS A 135 20.10 -4.84 -4.75
CA CYS A 135 20.50 -3.65 -3.99
C CYS A 135 20.45 -2.39 -4.85
N GLY A 136 19.61 -1.44 -4.44
CA GLY A 136 19.42 -0.15 -5.08
C GLY A 136 20.43 0.90 -4.62
N ASP A 137 20.17 2.14 -5.01
CA ASP A 137 20.93 3.34 -4.63
C ASP A 137 20.11 4.31 -3.76
N GLY A 138 19.00 3.83 -3.18
CA GLY A 138 18.04 4.62 -2.41
C GLY A 138 17.24 5.60 -3.27
N GLY A 139 17.23 5.44 -4.59
CA GLY A 139 16.60 6.34 -5.55
C GLY A 139 15.07 6.39 -5.41
N GLN A 140 14.48 7.51 -5.86
CA GLN A 140 13.04 7.72 -5.77
C GLN A 140 12.26 6.61 -6.50
N GLY A 141 11.22 6.09 -5.88
CA GLY A 141 10.38 5.02 -6.42
C GLY A 141 10.92 3.59 -6.22
N GLN A 142 12.06 3.44 -5.54
CA GLN A 142 12.57 2.13 -5.10
C GLN A 142 12.01 1.77 -3.72
N MET A 143 11.89 0.47 -3.41
CA MET A 143 11.42 0.01 -2.09
C MET A 143 12.44 0.31 -0.98
N CYS A 144 11.99 0.28 0.28
CA CYS A 144 12.83 0.48 1.46
C CYS A 144 12.16 -0.07 2.74
N GLU A 145 12.93 -0.24 3.80
CA GLU A 145 12.46 -0.52 5.18
C GLU A 145 12.71 0.66 6.14
N SER A 146 13.62 1.59 5.79
CA SER A 146 13.94 2.74 6.62
C SER A 146 14.44 3.96 5.83
N ASP A 147 14.27 5.17 6.39
CA ASP A 147 14.77 6.42 5.80
C ASP A 147 16.27 6.38 5.44
N ASN A 148 17.07 5.62 6.21
CA ASN A 148 18.52 5.51 5.99
C ASN A 148 18.88 4.78 4.69
N ALA A 149 17.98 3.95 4.17
CA ALA A 149 18.19 3.22 2.92
C ALA A 149 17.86 4.06 1.67
N CYS A 150 17.25 5.24 1.87
CA CYS A 150 16.91 6.18 0.82
C CYS A 150 18.01 7.25 0.62
N ALA A 151 18.08 7.81 -0.58
CA ALA A 151 19.05 8.85 -0.91
C ALA A 151 18.77 10.19 -0.18
N ASP A 152 19.83 11.01 0.00
CA ASP A 152 19.80 12.31 0.68
C ASP A 152 18.58 13.18 0.29
N GLY A 153 17.65 13.37 1.23
CA GLY A 153 16.46 14.20 1.06
C GLY A 153 15.19 13.46 0.62
N LEU A 154 15.23 12.14 0.53
CA LEU A 154 14.06 11.27 0.43
C LEU A 154 13.71 10.66 1.80
N TYR A 155 12.50 10.12 1.92
CA TYR A 155 11.97 9.43 3.10
C TYR A 155 11.41 8.07 2.70
N CYS A 156 11.50 7.09 3.59
CA CYS A 156 10.89 5.78 3.37
C CYS A 156 9.42 5.84 3.80
N ALA A 157 8.51 5.84 2.83
CA ALA A 157 7.10 6.15 3.07
C ALA A 157 6.15 5.16 2.43
N GLU A 158 5.09 4.79 3.15
CA GLU A 158 4.03 3.92 2.63
C GLU A 158 3.22 4.66 1.54
N VAL A 159 3.21 4.07 0.34
CA VAL A 159 2.48 4.57 -0.82
C VAL A 159 1.16 3.82 -1.00
N ILE A 160 1.13 2.55 -0.60
CA ILE A 160 -0.04 1.65 -0.68
C ILE A 160 -0.05 0.78 0.59
N ASP A 161 -1.05 0.92 1.46
CA ASP A 161 -1.30 -0.05 2.53
C ASP A 161 -1.81 -1.35 1.89
N LEU A 162 -0.98 -2.39 1.95
CA LEU A 162 -1.28 -3.73 1.45
C LEU A 162 -1.70 -4.69 2.58
N GLY A 163 -2.13 -4.17 3.73
CA GLY A 163 -2.54 -4.93 4.90
C GLY A 163 -1.39 -5.72 5.55
N GLY A 164 -0.15 -5.28 5.35
CA GLY A 164 1.06 -6.02 5.73
C GLY A 164 1.36 -7.27 4.87
N LEU A 165 0.66 -7.49 3.76
CA LEU A 165 0.92 -8.61 2.83
C LEU A 165 2.24 -8.46 2.07
N PHE A 166 2.72 -7.23 1.92
CA PHE A 166 3.94 -6.87 1.22
C PHE A 166 4.47 -5.53 1.77
N ASN A 167 5.75 -5.24 1.60
CA ASN A 167 6.30 -3.94 1.98
C ASN A 167 5.83 -2.86 0.99
N GLY A 168 4.89 -2.01 1.42
CA GLY A 168 4.33 -0.89 0.64
C GLY A 168 5.13 0.41 0.73
N ASN A 169 6.32 0.39 1.35
CA ASN A 169 7.16 1.57 1.55
C ASN A 169 8.16 1.76 0.41
N PHE A 170 8.24 3.01 -0.08
CA PHE A 170 9.14 3.41 -1.16
C PHE A 170 9.84 4.72 -0.83
N CYS A 171 11.06 4.88 -1.32
CA CYS A 171 11.82 6.12 -1.22
C CYS A 171 11.10 7.25 -1.97
N SER A 172 10.62 8.21 -1.19
CA SER A 172 9.62 9.22 -1.58
C SER A 172 10.12 10.64 -1.28
N GLU A 173 9.57 11.66 -1.94
CA GLU A 173 9.93 13.06 -1.64
C GLU A 173 9.50 13.50 -0.23
N CYS A 174 8.51 12.81 0.33
CA CYS A 174 7.88 13.10 1.61
C CYS A 174 7.30 11.81 2.22
N ALA A 175 7.19 11.76 3.55
CA ALA A 175 6.36 10.76 4.25
C ALA A 175 5.03 11.33 4.79
N GLU A 176 4.97 12.65 4.97
CA GLU A 176 3.84 13.40 5.50
C GLU A 176 3.90 14.84 4.96
N ASP A 177 2.81 15.60 5.05
CA ASP A 177 2.75 17.00 4.59
C ASP A 177 3.82 17.90 5.23
N GLY A 178 4.26 17.57 6.46
CA GLY A 178 5.34 18.27 7.17
C GLY A 178 6.71 18.20 6.50
N HIS A 179 6.92 17.24 5.59
CA HIS A 179 8.14 17.13 4.79
C HIS A 179 8.08 17.97 3.49
N CYS A 180 6.89 18.44 3.08
CA CYS A 180 6.72 19.20 1.85
C CYS A 180 7.00 20.73 2.00
N PRO A 181 7.27 21.44 0.89
CA PRO A 181 7.36 22.89 0.89
C PRO A 181 6.08 23.57 1.46
N PRO A 182 6.20 24.71 2.16
CA PRO A 182 5.05 25.33 2.84
C PRO A 182 3.88 25.67 1.90
N GLY A 183 2.79 24.91 2.04
CA GLY A 183 1.58 25.04 1.22
C GLY A 183 1.35 23.91 0.22
N GLN A 184 2.24 22.91 0.17
CA GLN A 184 2.07 21.66 -0.58
C GLN A 184 1.69 20.48 0.32
N LEU A 185 1.21 19.40 -0.28
CA LEU A 185 0.71 18.20 0.38
C LEU A 185 1.41 16.95 -0.16
N CYS A 186 1.58 15.94 0.68
CA CYS A 186 2.31 14.70 0.39
C CYS A 186 1.36 13.63 -0.16
N ALA A 187 1.10 13.65 -1.47
CA ALA A 187 0.19 12.72 -2.12
C ALA A 187 0.92 11.43 -2.57
N PRO A 188 0.30 10.24 -2.44
CA PRO A 188 0.79 9.03 -3.08
C PRO A 188 0.70 9.14 -4.61
N GLN A 189 1.73 8.69 -5.32
CA GLN A 189 1.78 8.57 -6.78
C GLN A 189 2.23 7.14 -7.11
N VAL A 190 1.52 6.49 -8.03
CA VAL A 190 1.67 5.07 -8.34
C VAL A 190 1.65 4.88 -9.85
N ASP A 191 2.62 4.13 -10.37
CA ASP A 191 2.70 3.83 -11.80
C ASP A 191 2.46 2.35 -12.03
N PHE A 192 1.19 2.01 -12.27
CA PHE A 192 0.73 0.65 -12.60
C PHE A 192 1.11 0.29 -14.05
N MET A 193 2.41 0.31 -14.37
CA MET A 193 2.93 -0.09 -15.68
C MET A 193 2.72 -1.59 -15.96
N ASP A 194 2.81 -2.42 -14.92
CA ASP A 194 2.57 -3.87 -14.95
C ASP A 194 2.15 -4.33 -13.53
N LEU A 195 1.35 -5.40 -13.43
CA LEU A 195 1.09 -6.10 -12.17
C LEU A 195 2.38 -6.67 -11.55
N MET A 196 3.40 -6.94 -12.36
CA MET A 196 4.74 -7.35 -11.90
C MET A 196 5.71 -6.17 -11.66
N ASN A 197 5.25 -4.92 -11.71
CA ASN A 197 6.09 -3.76 -11.40
C ASN A 197 5.27 -2.67 -10.71
N ILE A 198 4.90 -2.92 -9.45
CA ILE A 198 4.21 -1.95 -8.59
C ILE A 198 5.24 -0.90 -8.14
N GLY A 199 5.49 0.09 -8.99
CA GLY A 199 6.28 1.27 -8.66
C GLY A 199 5.39 2.32 -7.97
N GLY A 200 5.87 2.85 -6.84
CA GLY A 200 5.17 3.89 -6.08
C GLY A 200 6.14 4.88 -5.45
N GLN A 201 5.70 6.12 -5.27
CA GLN A 201 6.42 7.16 -4.54
C GLN A 201 5.41 8.19 -4.02
N ARG A 202 5.64 8.78 -2.84
CA ARG A 202 4.92 10.00 -2.45
C ARG A 202 5.64 11.24 -2.99
N ALA A 203 4.88 12.22 -3.43
CA ALA A 203 5.38 13.46 -4.04
C ALA A 203 4.67 14.69 -3.45
N CYS A 204 5.36 15.82 -3.43
CA CYS A 204 4.80 17.09 -2.94
C CYS A 204 4.02 17.80 -4.05
N ILE A 205 2.70 17.84 -3.91
CA ILE A 205 1.78 18.47 -4.88
C ILE A 205 1.14 19.74 -4.32
N ASP A 206 0.68 20.62 -5.22
CA ASP A 206 -0.14 21.76 -4.82
C ASP A 206 -1.57 21.28 -4.46
N PRO A 207 -2.25 21.87 -3.46
CA PRO A 207 -3.62 21.49 -3.10
C PRO A 207 -4.60 21.66 -4.27
N GLY A 208 -5.49 20.68 -4.46
CA GLY A 208 -6.47 20.66 -5.55
C GLY A 208 -5.86 20.42 -6.93
N THR A 209 -4.80 19.59 -7.03
CA THR A 209 -4.14 19.27 -8.31
C THR A 209 -3.98 17.78 -8.59
N ALA A 210 -4.30 16.88 -7.65
CA ALA A 210 -4.43 15.47 -7.97
C ALA A 210 -5.69 15.26 -8.83
N PRO A 211 -5.56 14.78 -10.07
CA PRO A 211 -6.70 14.63 -10.97
C PRO A 211 -7.63 13.51 -10.51
N ASN A 212 -8.86 13.50 -11.02
CA ASN A 212 -9.72 12.31 -10.91
C ASN A 212 -8.99 11.06 -11.43
N ASP A 213 -9.35 9.90 -10.87
CA ASP A 213 -8.73 8.59 -11.15
C ASP A 213 -7.26 8.45 -10.67
N SER A 214 -6.74 9.38 -9.86
CA SER A 214 -5.44 9.24 -9.16
C SER A 214 -5.60 8.89 -7.68
N LEU A 215 -4.53 8.39 -7.03
CA LEU A 215 -4.54 8.12 -5.59
C LEU A 215 -4.42 9.39 -4.75
N CYS A 216 -4.98 9.33 -3.55
CA CYS A 216 -4.97 10.38 -2.54
C CYS A 216 -4.86 9.79 -1.13
N ASP A 217 -4.35 10.56 -0.18
CA ASP A 217 -4.22 10.13 1.21
C ASP A 217 -5.56 10.24 1.96
N ALA A 218 -6.37 9.18 1.89
CA ALA A 218 -7.66 9.09 2.59
C ALA A 218 -7.56 9.12 4.13
N ASN A 219 -6.36 8.96 4.71
CA ASN A 219 -6.12 9.05 6.15
C ASN A 219 -5.56 10.42 6.58
N GLY A 220 -5.02 11.19 5.62
CA GLY A 220 -4.48 12.54 5.78
C GLY A 220 -5.28 13.59 5.00
N SER A 221 -4.58 14.49 4.30
CA SER A 221 -5.17 15.61 3.54
C SER A 221 -5.62 15.24 2.12
N GLY A 222 -6.15 14.02 1.91
CA GLY A 222 -6.59 13.55 0.59
C GLY A 222 -7.65 14.42 -0.07
N ASN A 223 -8.62 14.94 0.70
CA ASN A 223 -9.63 15.87 0.17
C ASN A 223 -9.02 17.20 -0.28
N GLU A 224 -7.95 17.68 0.37
CA GLU A 224 -7.21 18.86 -0.09
C GLU A 224 -6.23 18.56 -1.24
N GLN A 225 -5.89 17.29 -1.51
CA GLN A 225 -5.06 16.87 -2.65
C GLN A 225 -5.85 16.87 -3.97
N CYS A 226 -7.08 16.34 -3.98
CA CYS A 226 -7.91 16.12 -5.17
C CYS A 226 -8.52 17.39 -5.79
N GLU A 227 -8.75 17.39 -7.11
CA GLU A 227 -9.60 18.40 -7.78
C GLU A 227 -11.08 18.37 -7.29
N GLY A 228 -11.53 17.23 -6.75
CA GLY A 228 -12.86 17.03 -6.16
C GLY A 228 -12.78 16.49 -4.73
N PHE A 229 -13.03 15.19 -4.54
CA PHE A 229 -13.03 14.50 -3.24
C PHE A 229 -12.16 13.24 -3.27
N CYS A 230 -11.56 12.90 -2.14
CA CYS A 230 -10.85 11.64 -1.94
C CYS A 230 -11.81 10.61 -1.34
N THR A 231 -12.12 9.55 -2.09
CA THR A 231 -13.04 8.49 -1.64
C THR A 231 -12.32 7.15 -1.54
N THR A 232 -12.63 6.35 -0.52
CA THR A 232 -12.03 5.02 -0.34
C THR A 232 -12.65 4.01 -1.29
N ALA A 233 -11.82 3.36 -2.11
CA ALA A 233 -12.22 2.24 -2.96
C ALA A 233 -11.69 0.92 -2.37
N ASP A 234 -12.57 -0.09 -2.23
CA ASP A 234 -12.20 -1.43 -1.76
C ASP A 234 -11.62 -2.28 -2.92
N LEU A 235 -10.33 -2.61 -2.85
CA LEU A 235 -9.75 -3.68 -3.67
C LEU A 235 -10.11 -5.03 -3.03
N MET A 236 -11.06 -5.73 -3.65
CA MET A 236 -11.53 -7.07 -3.27
C MET A 236 -12.02 -7.22 -1.80
N GLY A 237 -12.29 -6.09 -1.11
CA GLY A 237 -12.81 -6.05 0.26
C GLY A 237 -11.78 -6.34 1.35
N PHE A 238 -10.47 -6.16 1.07
CA PHE A 238 -9.42 -6.30 2.08
C PHE A 238 -8.32 -5.22 2.03
N ILE A 239 -8.22 -4.43 0.96
CA ILE A 239 -7.37 -3.24 0.86
C ILE A 239 -8.28 -2.04 0.53
N GLN A 240 -8.07 -0.92 1.22
CA GLN A 240 -8.77 0.35 0.97
C GLN A 240 -7.78 1.41 0.53
N LEU A 241 -7.96 1.96 -0.67
CA LEU A 241 -7.12 3.06 -1.18
C LEU A 241 -7.97 4.29 -1.44
N GLY A 242 -7.44 5.47 -1.11
CA GLY A 242 -8.07 6.74 -1.47
C GLY A 242 -7.90 7.01 -2.96
N VAL A 243 -9.00 7.26 -3.67
CA VAL A 243 -9.03 7.64 -5.09
C VAL A 243 -9.76 8.97 -5.24
N CYS A 244 -9.16 9.90 -5.99
CA CYS A 244 -9.77 11.18 -6.33
C CYS A 244 -10.95 11.00 -7.30
N GLY A 245 -12.09 11.64 -7.00
CA GLY A 245 -13.29 11.64 -7.84
C GLY A 245 -14.14 12.91 -7.68
N GLU A 246 -15.27 12.94 -8.39
CA GLU A 246 -16.15 14.11 -8.52
C GLU A 246 -17.06 14.35 -7.30
N CYS A 247 -17.29 13.34 -6.46
CA CYS A 247 -18.27 13.37 -5.36
C CYS A 247 -17.84 12.52 -4.16
N GLU A 248 -18.21 12.94 -2.94
CA GLU A 248 -18.17 12.07 -1.75
C GLU A 248 -19.52 11.36 -1.55
N SER A 249 -20.62 12.01 -1.94
CA SER A 249 -21.98 11.58 -1.65
C SER A 249 -23.01 11.97 -2.73
N ASP A 250 -24.21 11.38 -2.66
CA ASP A 250 -25.37 11.78 -3.47
C ASP A 250 -25.71 13.28 -3.34
N ALA A 251 -25.31 13.95 -2.25
CA ALA A 251 -25.58 15.37 -2.05
C ALA A 251 -24.74 16.28 -2.96
N ASP A 252 -23.59 15.80 -3.43
CA ASP A 252 -22.66 16.50 -4.30
C ASP A 252 -23.09 16.42 -5.78
N CYS A 253 -23.94 15.44 -6.11
CA CYS A 253 -24.44 15.18 -7.46
C CYS A 253 -25.77 15.92 -7.76
N PRO A 254 -25.78 17.06 -8.48
CA PRO A 254 -26.98 17.88 -8.63
C PRO A 254 -28.11 17.24 -9.48
N MET A 255 -27.81 16.16 -10.22
CA MET A 255 -28.78 15.38 -11.01
C MET A 255 -28.38 13.90 -11.15
N GLY A 256 -28.01 13.24 -10.05
CA GLY A 256 -27.64 11.82 -10.07
C GLY A 256 -27.49 11.23 -8.68
N SER A 257 -26.90 10.05 -8.64
CA SER A 257 -26.28 9.42 -7.46
C SER A 257 -24.76 9.48 -7.58
N CYS A 258 -24.05 9.46 -6.45
CA CYS A 258 -22.60 9.31 -6.47
C CYS A 258 -22.25 7.83 -6.61
N VAL A 259 -21.72 7.45 -7.77
CA VAL A 259 -21.13 6.12 -7.98
C VAL A 259 -19.82 6.09 -7.20
N PRO A 260 -19.59 5.13 -6.27
CA PRO A 260 -18.38 5.08 -5.49
C PRO A 260 -17.16 4.75 -6.37
N ALA A 261 -15.98 5.19 -5.93
CA ALA A 261 -14.72 4.82 -6.56
C ALA A 261 -14.51 3.29 -6.57
N MET A 262 -13.80 2.80 -7.58
CA MET A 262 -13.51 1.37 -7.75
C MET A 262 -12.09 1.13 -8.24
N ILE A 263 -11.52 -0.01 -7.85
CA ILE A 263 -10.19 -0.48 -8.28
C ILE A 263 -10.41 -1.70 -9.18
N GLY A 264 -9.90 -1.64 -10.41
CA GLY A 264 -10.03 -2.71 -11.40
C GLY A 264 -8.68 -3.12 -11.99
N PHE A 265 -8.69 -4.16 -12.83
CA PHE A 265 -7.50 -4.60 -13.58
C PHE A 265 -7.02 -3.58 -14.61
N ASP A 266 -7.90 -2.65 -15.03
CA ASP A 266 -7.59 -1.55 -15.94
C ASP A 266 -7.13 -0.26 -15.19
N GLY A 267 -6.96 -0.32 -13.86
CA GLY A 267 -6.52 0.80 -13.02
C GLY A 267 -7.60 1.30 -12.05
N PHE A 268 -7.47 2.56 -11.64
CA PHE A 268 -8.40 3.25 -10.75
C PHE A 268 -9.54 3.90 -11.53
N SER A 269 -10.70 3.99 -10.89
CA SER A 269 -11.79 4.91 -11.26
C SER A 269 -12.20 5.65 -10.01
N GLY A 270 -12.16 6.97 -10.05
CA GLY A 270 -12.73 7.84 -9.02
C GLY A 270 -14.25 7.68 -8.92
N SER A 271 -14.80 8.27 -7.87
CA SER A 271 -16.24 8.45 -7.75
C SER A 271 -16.77 9.43 -8.81
N VAL A 272 -17.97 9.19 -9.33
CA VAL A 272 -18.55 9.99 -10.42
C VAL A 272 -20.07 10.12 -10.26
N CYS A 273 -20.63 11.24 -10.73
CA CYS A 273 -22.09 11.45 -10.66
C CYS A 273 -22.83 10.79 -11.84
N GLY A 274 -23.79 9.90 -11.55
CA GLY A 274 -24.52 9.08 -12.54
C GLY A 274 -26.01 8.88 -12.28
#